data_AF-A0A4Q0ZNX6-F1
#
_entry.id   AF-A0A4Q0ZNX6-F1
#
_cell.length_a   1.000
_cell.length_b   1.000
_cell.length_c   1.000
_cell.angle_alpha   90.00
_cell.angle_beta   90.00
_cell.angle_gamma   90.00
#
_symmetry.space_group_name_H-M   'P 1'
#
loop_
_entity.id
_entity.type
_entity.pdbx_description
1 polymer ?
#
loop_
_entity_poly.entity_id
_entity_poly.type
_entity_poly.pdbx_seq_one_letter_code
_entity_poly.pdbx_strand_id
1 'polypeptide(L)'
;MNLTKIKLSYIAPIVLSIVVQSFATTSLKTDVQKQSYSLGASTGGYISNQIYAQIQLGAKVDVDLVVKGFEDALKQKLKISEAEVIENLNKRADLLNKVQKQKIKKLQIENAKKQKAFLVKNAKRPGVKVTKSGLQYEVIKDSSKGEKPKAESIVIMNYKASLINGHEFDNTYKRKAPAHLSMINIIDGLKEGLMLMHIGSKYKFYIPSKLAYKNVQMRDIPPNSILIFEVELSKVLKPGAMKLKSNFSMTGHGTTKQGNPKVSK
;
A
#
# COMPACT_ATOMS: atom_id res chain seq x y z
N MET A 1 -5.94 76.22 76.24
CA MET A 1 -5.13 75.50 77.25
C MET A 1 -5.26 74.01 76.96
N ASN A 2 -4.12 73.36 76.65
CA ASN A 2 -3.82 71.92 76.61
C ASN A 2 -4.63 70.95 75.70
N LEU A 3 -3.99 70.39 74.64
CA LEU A 3 -3.40 69.02 74.51
C LEU A 3 -4.49 67.96 74.13
N THR A 4 -4.36 66.99 73.21
CA THR A 4 -3.25 66.06 72.93
C THR A 4 -3.53 65.23 71.64
N LYS A 5 -2.49 64.53 71.15
CA LYS A 5 -2.26 63.74 69.90
C LYS A 5 -3.16 62.50 69.63
N ILE A 6 -2.94 61.87 68.44
CA ILE A 6 -3.01 60.41 68.05
C ILE A 6 -4.04 60.15 66.91
N LYS A 7 -3.84 59.43 65.78
CA LYS A 7 -2.78 58.58 65.17
C LYS A 7 -3.06 58.49 63.64
N LEU A 8 -2.01 58.43 62.82
CA LEU A 8 -2.07 57.99 61.41
C LEU A 8 -2.17 56.46 61.34
N SER A 9 -2.99 55.91 60.45
CA SER A 9 -3.00 54.49 60.10
C SER A 9 -2.85 54.31 58.60
N TYR A 10 -1.81 53.57 58.21
CA TYR A 10 -1.47 53.20 56.84
C TYR A 10 -2.34 52.01 56.39
N ILE A 11 -2.95 52.11 55.20
CA ILE A 11 -3.53 50.96 54.48
C ILE A 11 -2.65 50.70 53.27
N ALA A 12 -1.98 49.54 53.25
CA ALA A 12 -1.26 49.03 52.08
C ALA A 12 -2.21 48.12 51.27
N PRO A 13 -2.38 48.32 49.95
CA PRO A 13 -3.08 47.35 49.12
C PRO A 13 -2.11 46.25 48.66
N ILE A 14 -2.48 45.02 48.99
CA ILE A 14 -1.87 43.78 48.48
C ILE A 14 -2.19 43.65 46.99
N VAL A 15 -1.17 43.70 46.14
CA VAL A 15 -1.31 43.44 44.69
C VAL A 15 -1.28 41.93 44.46
N LEU A 16 -2.43 41.38 44.09
CA LEU A 16 -2.60 40.00 43.64
C LEU A 16 -2.07 39.87 42.20
N SER A 17 -0.85 39.36 42.03
CA SER A 17 -0.29 39.06 40.71
C SER A 17 -0.93 37.80 40.13
N ILE A 18 -1.92 37.99 39.24
CA ILE A 18 -2.42 36.94 38.35
C ILE A 18 -1.34 36.71 37.28
N VAL A 19 -0.62 35.59 37.36
CA VAL A 19 0.22 35.11 36.26
C VAL A 19 -0.69 34.54 35.19
N VAL A 20 -1.01 35.37 34.18
CA VAL A 20 -1.64 34.89 32.94
C VAL A 20 -0.54 34.22 32.13
N GLN A 21 -0.48 32.89 32.19
CA GLN A 21 0.36 32.09 31.28
C GLN A 21 -0.27 32.18 29.88
N SER A 22 0.14 33.19 29.11
CA SER A 22 -0.29 33.34 27.73
C SER A 22 0.32 32.20 26.90
N PHE A 23 -0.48 31.25 26.45
CA PHE A 23 -0.10 30.32 25.40
C PHE A 23 -0.01 31.12 24.09
N ALA A 24 1.15 31.73 23.85
CA ALA A 24 1.45 32.32 22.56
C ALA A 24 1.35 31.21 21.50
N THR A 25 0.39 31.32 20.58
CA THR A 25 0.38 30.58 19.32
C THR A 25 1.75 30.75 18.68
N THR A 26 2.55 29.68 18.68
CA THR A 26 3.93 29.75 18.20
C THR A 26 3.89 29.98 16.70
N SER A 27 4.00 31.24 16.28
CA SER A 27 4.12 31.59 14.87
C SER A 27 5.45 31.05 14.35
N LEU A 28 5.42 30.13 13.37
CA LEU A 28 6.59 29.51 12.76
C LEU A 28 7.31 30.52 11.84
N LYS A 29 8.09 31.42 12.43
CA LYS A 29 8.71 32.56 11.74
C LYS A 29 10.09 32.23 11.17
N THR A 30 10.88 31.42 11.87
CA THR A 30 12.24 31.07 11.43
C THR A 30 12.30 29.71 10.73
N ASP A 31 13.34 29.49 9.94
CA ASP A 31 13.57 28.21 9.27
C ASP A 31 13.77 27.08 10.27
N VAL A 32 14.51 27.33 11.36
CA VAL A 32 14.69 26.35 12.44
C VAL A 32 13.34 25.96 13.05
N GLN A 33 12.45 26.92 13.34
CA GLN A 33 11.11 26.63 13.86
C GLN A 33 10.29 25.76 12.88
N LYS A 34 10.33 26.08 11.58
CA LYS A 34 9.64 25.30 10.55
C LYS A 34 10.22 23.89 10.42
N GLN A 35 11.54 23.74 10.46
CA GLN A 35 12.23 22.45 10.39
C GLN A 35 11.90 21.59 11.62
N SER A 36 11.98 22.15 12.84
CA SER A 36 11.63 21.45 14.09
C SER A 36 10.16 21.01 14.10
N TYR A 37 9.24 21.90 13.70
CA TYR A 37 7.82 21.55 13.58
C TYR A 37 7.61 20.43 12.56
N SER A 38 8.30 20.47 11.41
CA SER A 38 8.18 19.46 10.36
C SER A 38 8.64 18.07 10.82
N LEU A 39 9.68 17.97 11.66
CA LEU A 39 10.12 16.70 12.25
C LEU A 39 9.05 16.08 13.17
N GLY A 40 8.41 16.92 14.00
CA GLY A 40 7.29 16.50 14.84
C GLY A 40 6.07 16.08 14.02
N ALA A 41 5.71 16.89 13.01
CA ALA A 41 4.57 16.64 12.14
C ALA A 41 4.74 15.36 11.31
N SER A 42 5.94 15.07 10.80
CA SER A 42 6.19 13.83 10.05
C SER A 42 6.06 12.59 10.94
N THR A 43 6.61 12.62 12.15
CA THR A 43 6.51 11.54 13.14
C THR A 43 5.06 11.35 13.60
N GLY A 44 4.35 12.45 13.88
CA GLY A 44 2.91 12.43 14.21
C GLY A 44 2.06 11.87 13.08
N GLY A 45 2.37 12.20 11.81
CA GLY A 45 1.74 11.61 10.63
C GLY A 45 1.92 10.09 10.56
N TYR A 46 3.11 9.58 10.85
CA TYR A 46 3.37 8.14 10.90
C TYR A 46 2.57 7.43 12.00
N ILE A 47 2.61 7.96 13.22
CA ILE A 47 1.92 7.37 14.38
C ILE A 47 0.40 7.43 14.21
N SER A 48 -0.14 8.56 13.73
CA SER A 48 -1.57 8.72 13.50
C SER A 48 -2.12 7.71 12.49
N ASN A 49 -1.41 7.45 11.39
CA ASN A 49 -1.79 6.41 10.42
C ASN A 49 -1.89 5.02 11.06
N GLN A 50 -0.96 4.65 11.95
CA GLN A 50 -1.03 3.39 12.68
C GLN A 50 -2.21 3.34 13.66
N ILE A 51 -2.44 4.42 14.42
CA ILE A 51 -3.54 4.51 15.37
C ILE A 51 -4.89 4.40 14.66
N TYR A 52 -5.10 5.16 13.58
CA TYR A 52 -6.34 5.11 12.82
C TYR A 52 -6.58 3.74 12.20
N ALA A 53 -5.54 3.06 11.70
CA ALA A 53 -5.66 1.69 11.22
C ALA A 53 -6.13 0.74 12.34
N GLN A 54 -5.63 0.91 13.57
CA GLN A 54 -6.07 0.11 14.73
C GLN A 54 -7.50 0.45 15.16
N ILE A 55 -7.90 1.72 15.13
CA ILE A 55 -9.28 2.15 15.42
C ILE A 55 -10.25 1.56 14.40
N GLN A 56 -9.88 1.48 13.12
CA GLN A 56 -10.67 0.82 12.07
C GLN A 56 -10.80 -0.70 12.28
N LEU A 57 -9.92 -1.31 13.07
CA LEU A 57 -10.06 -2.68 13.54
C LEU A 57 -10.94 -2.79 14.80
N GLY A 58 -11.42 -1.67 15.35
CA GLY A 58 -12.25 -1.62 16.55
C GLY A 58 -11.45 -1.45 17.85
N ALA A 59 -10.14 -1.17 17.76
CA ALA A 59 -9.34 -0.91 18.94
C ALA A 59 -9.64 0.46 19.53
N LYS A 60 -9.82 0.53 20.85
CA LYS A 60 -9.89 1.81 21.57
C LYS A 60 -8.48 2.38 21.74
N VAL A 61 -8.35 3.68 21.52
CA VAL A 61 -7.11 4.44 21.70
C VAL A 61 -7.44 5.76 22.36
N ASP A 62 -6.74 6.06 23.44
CA ASP A 62 -6.71 7.39 24.03
C ASP A 62 -5.54 8.15 23.39
N VAL A 63 -5.87 9.08 22.49
CA VAL A 63 -4.87 9.81 21.70
C VAL A 63 -4.11 10.80 22.58
N ASP A 64 -4.77 11.38 23.59
CA ASP A 64 -4.14 12.35 24.50
C ASP A 64 -3.04 11.67 25.32
N LEU A 65 -3.28 10.43 25.79
CA LEU A 65 -2.25 9.63 26.45
C LEU A 65 -1.12 9.21 25.51
N VAL A 66 -1.38 8.97 24.23
CA VAL A 66 -0.31 8.72 23.26
C VAL A 66 0.57 9.95 23.09
N VAL A 67 -0.03 11.14 22.92
CA VAL A 67 0.70 12.41 22.79
C VAL A 67 1.53 12.66 24.06
N LYS A 68 0.92 12.44 25.24
CA LYS A 68 1.61 12.59 26.53
C LYS A 68 2.77 11.62 26.69
N GLY A 69 2.58 10.35 26.32
CA GLY A 69 3.64 9.34 26.36
C GLY A 69 4.80 9.67 25.42
N PHE A 70 4.51 10.18 24.22
CA PHE A 70 5.52 10.65 23.28
C PHE A 70 6.31 11.85 23.83
N GLU A 71 5.62 12.84 24.40
CA GLU A 71 6.24 14.00 25.05
C GLU A 71 7.14 13.58 26.22
N ASP A 72 6.64 12.71 27.09
CA ASP A 72 7.38 12.21 28.26
C ASP A 72 8.61 11.37 27.83
N ALA A 73 8.51 10.62 26.72
CA ALA A 73 9.65 9.88 26.15
C ALA A 73 10.75 10.84 25.65
N LEU A 74 10.39 11.87 24.89
CA LEU A 74 11.35 12.89 24.41
C LEU A 74 12.05 13.62 25.57
N LYS A 75 11.35 13.79 26.69
CA LYS A 75 11.86 14.44 27.90
C LYS A 75 12.57 13.48 28.85
N GLN A 76 12.64 12.18 28.54
CA GLN A 76 13.18 11.13 29.40
C GLN A 76 12.49 11.09 30.79
N LYS A 77 11.17 11.33 30.82
CA LYS A 77 10.33 11.37 32.02
C LYS A 77 9.16 10.38 31.93
N LEU A 78 9.42 9.21 31.34
CA LEU A 78 8.41 8.16 31.24
C LEU A 78 7.85 7.81 32.62
N LYS A 79 6.52 7.65 32.68
CA LYS A 79 5.81 7.31 33.92
C LYS A 79 5.83 5.82 34.26
N ILE A 80 6.33 5.01 33.35
CA ILE A 80 6.46 3.55 33.45
C ILE A 80 7.83 3.13 32.92
N SER A 81 8.29 1.95 33.34
CA SER A 81 9.58 1.41 32.88
C SER A 81 9.55 1.05 31.39
N GLU A 82 10.72 1.03 30.74
CA GLU A 82 10.84 0.57 29.36
C GLU A 82 10.35 -0.88 29.17
N ALA A 83 10.59 -1.75 30.15
CA ALA A 83 10.09 -3.12 30.15
C ALA A 83 8.56 -3.17 30.17
N GLU A 84 7.93 -2.32 30.96
CA GLU A 84 6.46 -2.21 31.03
C GLU A 84 5.87 -1.64 29.74
N VAL A 85 6.56 -0.70 29.07
CA VAL A 85 6.17 -0.23 27.72
C VAL A 85 6.14 -1.39 26.75
N ILE A 86 7.21 -2.19 26.68
CA ILE A 86 7.32 -3.35 25.79
C ILE A 86 6.22 -4.38 26.08
N GLU A 87 5.99 -4.72 27.35
CA GLU A 87 4.97 -5.68 27.75
C GLU A 87 3.56 -5.24 27.32
N ASN A 88 3.21 -3.97 27.56
CA ASN A 88 1.90 -3.43 27.17
C ASN A 88 1.72 -3.39 25.64
N LEU A 89 2.77 -3.06 24.89
CA LEU A 89 2.73 -3.07 23.44
C LEU A 89 2.58 -4.49 22.87
N ASN A 90 3.23 -5.50 23.47
CA ASN A 90 3.06 -6.90 23.10
C ASN A 90 1.63 -7.39 23.36
N LYS A 91 1.07 -7.11 24.55
CA LYS A 91 -0.35 -7.41 24.86
C LYS A 91 -1.30 -6.77 23.85
N ARG A 92 -1.04 -5.51 23.49
CA ARG A 92 -1.82 -4.80 22.45
C ARG A 92 -1.67 -5.46 21.08
N ALA A 93 -0.47 -5.85 20.68
CA ALA A 93 -0.22 -6.55 19.42
C ALA A 93 -1.00 -7.87 19.34
N ASP A 94 -1.02 -8.67 20.41
CA ASP A 94 -1.77 -9.93 20.46
C ASP A 94 -3.28 -9.73 20.30
N LEU A 95 -3.84 -8.71 20.96
CA LEU A 95 -5.25 -8.35 20.82
C LEU A 95 -5.58 -7.98 19.37
N LEU A 96 -4.77 -7.11 18.76
CA LEU A 96 -4.94 -6.69 17.37
C LEU A 96 -4.79 -7.84 16.39
N ASN A 97 -3.80 -8.72 16.60
CA ASN A 97 -3.58 -9.91 15.79
C ASN A 97 -4.79 -10.86 15.84
N LYS A 98 -5.39 -11.05 17.02
CA LYS A 98 -6.60 -11.86 17.20
C LYS A 98 -7.79 -11.25 16.44
N VAL A 99 -8.01 -9.94 16.57
CA VAL A 99 -9.09 -9.22 15.88
C VAL A 99 -8.90 -9.28 14.37
N GLN A 100 -7.69 -9.03 13.88
CA GLN A 100 -7.35 -9.11 12.47
C GLN A 100 -7.58 -10.53 11.92
N LYS A 101 -7.16 -11.58 12.65
CA LYS A 101 -7.39 -12.97 12.27
C LYS A 101 -8.88 -13.30 12.16
N GLN A 102 -9.70 -12.82 13.09
CA GLN A 102 -11.15 -13.00 13.05
C GLN A 102 -11.79 -12.27 11.86
N LYS A 103 -11.37 -11.03 11.60
CA LYS A 103 -11.82 -10.24 10.44
C LYS A 103 -11.49 -10.95 9.13
N ILE A 104 -10.26 -11.42 8.96
CA ILE A 104 -9.83 -12.16 7.76
C ILE A 104 -10.62 -13.47 7.61
N LYS A 105 -10.82 -14.23 8.69
CA LYS A 105 -11.63 -15.46 8.65
C LYS A 105 -13.08 -15.18 8.23
N LYS A 106 -13.68 -14.10 8.74
CA LYS A 106 -15.03 -13.67 8.36
C LYS A 106 -15.08 -13.32 6.86
N LEU A 107 -14.12 -12.53 6.38
CA LEU A 107 -14.01 -12.18 4.96
C LEU A 107 -13.80 -13.41 4.07
N GLN A 108 -12.97 -14.36 4.49
CA GLN A 108 -12.75 -15.61 3.76
C GLN A 108 -14.06 -16.38 3.56
N ILE A 109 -14.87 -16.52 4.60
CA ILE A 109 -16.16 -17.23 4.55
C ILE A 109 -17.15 -16.48 3.65
N GLU A 110 -17.29 -15.18 3.87
CA GLU A 110 -18.23 -14.34 3.11
C GLU A 110 -17.89 -14.32 1.62
N ASN A 111 -16.62 -14.11 1.28
CA ASN A 111 -16.17 -14.04 -0.10
C ASN A 111 -16.19 -15.41 -0.78
N ALA A 112 -15.92 -16.51 -0.07
CA ALA A 112 -16.10 -17.85 -0.62
C ALA A 112 -17.56 -18.10 -1.04
N LYS A 113 -18.53 -17.66 -0.23
CA LYS A 113 -19.97 -17.74 -0.56
C LYS A 113 -20.30 -16.87 -1.79
N LYS A 114 -19.84 -15.61 -1.81
CA LYS A 114 -20.03 -14.70 -2.94
C LYS A 114 -19.42 -15.25 -4.24
N GLN A 115 -18.21 -15.80 -4.15
CA GLN A 115 -17.51 -16.42 -5.26
C GLN A 115 -18.32 -17.58 -5.84
N LYS A 116 -18.75 -18.53 -4.99
CA LYS A 116 -19.54 -19.69 -5.44
C LYS A 116 -20.82 -19.25 -6.14
N ALA A 117 -21.55 -18.30 -5.55
CA ALA A 117 -22.78 -17.76 -6.13
C ALA A 117 -22.53 -17.07 -7.48
N PHE A 118 -21.48 -16.24 -7.56
CA PHE A 118 -21.13 -15.54 -8.80
C PHE A 118 -20.75 -16.51 -9.92
N LEU A 119 -19.84 -17.47 -9.68
CA LEU A 119 -19.36 -18.39 -10.71
C LEU A 119 -20.49 -19.26 -11.27
N VAL A 120 -21.42 -19.72 -10.43
CA VAL A 120 -22.57 -20.50 -10.88
C VAL A 120 -23.51 -19.67 -11.76
N LYS A 121 -23.77 -18.42 -11.37
CA LYS A 121 -24.61 -17.51 -12.16
C LYS A 121 -23.91 -17.12 -13.47
N ASN A 122 -22.62 -16.84 -13.42
CA ASN A 122 -21.85 -16.36 -14.54
C ASN A 122 -21.65 -17.43 -15.61
N ALA A 123 -21.43 -18.69 -15.21
CA ALA A 123 -21.32 -19.83 -16.13
C ALA A 123 -22.56 -20.03 -17.01
N LYS A 124 -23.74 -19.57 -16.57
CA LYS A 124 -25.00 -19.67 -17.31
C LYS A 124 -25.25 -18.50 -18.26
N ARG A 125 -24.41 -17.46 -18.23
CA ARG A 125 -24.59 -16.28 -19.08
C ARG A 125 -24.22 -16.63 -20.53
N PRO A 126 -25.00 -16.17 -21.53
CA PRO A 126 -24.63 -16.34 -22.93
C PRO A 126 -23.24 -15.78 -23.22
N GLY A 127 -22.45 -16.51 -24.01
CA GLY A 127 -21.08 -16.13 -24.38
C GLY A 127 -20.00 -16.49 -23.35
N VAL A 128 -20.36 -16.91 -22.13
CA VAL A 128 -19.39 -17.39 -21.14
C VAL A 128 -19.03 -18.84 -21.43
N LYS A 129 -17.73 -19.11 -21.53
CA LYS A 129 -17.12 -20.45 -21.61
C LYS A 129 -16.43 -20.78 -20.30
N VAL A 130 -16.47 -22.05 -19.90
CA VAL A 130 -15.85 -22.55 -18.66
C VAL A 130 -14.81 -23.60 -19.01
N THR A 131 -13.59 -23.45 -18.52
CA THR A 131 -12.51 -24.42 -18.73
C THR A 131 -12.52 -25.51 -17.65
N LYS A 132 -11.71 -26.56 -17.84
CA LYS A 132 -11.57 -27.65 -16.86
C LYS A 132 -11.03 -27.18 -15.51
N SER A 133 -10.24 -26.11 -15.46
CA SER A 133 -9.69 -25.55 -14.22
C SER A 133 -10.71 -24.70 -13.45
N GLY A 134 -11.85 -24.38 -14.08
CA GLY A 134 -12.88 -23.49 -13.55
C GLY A 134 -12.72 -22.03 -13.96
N LEU A 135 -11.71 -21.69 -14.77
CA LEU A 135 -11.63 -20.37 -15.41
C LEU A 135 -12.88 -20.14 -16.26
N GLN A 136 -13.50 -18.98 -16.12
CA GLN A 136 -14.60 -18.57 -16.99
C GLN A 136 -14.17 -17.39 -17.84
N TYR A 137 -14.57 -17.36 -19.10
CA TYR A 137 -14.18 -16.28 -20.00
C TYR A 137 -15.21 -16.01 -21.09
N GLU A 138 -15.18 -14.78 -21.60
CA GLU A 138 -15.98 -14.31 -22.73
C GLU A 138 -15.04 -13.76 -23.80
N VAL A 139 -15.34 -14.03 -25.06
CA VAL A 139 -14.61 -13.46 -26.21
C VAL A 139 -15.32 -12.17 -26.61
N ILE A 140 -14.68 -11.01 -26.41
CA ILE A 140 -15.23 -9.70 -26.79
C ILE A 140 -14.89 -9.40 -28.25
N LYS A 141 -13.63 -9.64 -28.63
CA LYS A 141 -13.13 -9.51 -30.00
C LYS A 141 -12.20 -10.68 -30.28
N ASP A 142 -12.51 -11.44 -31.30
CA ASP A 142 -11.64 -12.53 -31.74
C ASP A 142 -10.71 -12.08 -32.87
N SER A 143 -9.49 -12.59 -32.83
CA SER A 143 -8.47 -12.39 -33.87
C SER A 143 -7.84 -13.74 -34.17
N SER A 144 -8.63 -14.66 -34.73
CA SER A 144 -8.31 -16.09 -34.92
C SER A 144 -7.08 -16.41 -35.79
N LYS A 145 -6.35 -15.40 -36.25
CA LYS A 145 -5.15 -15.52 -37.09
C LYS A 145 -3.84 -15.09 -36.41
N GLY A 146 -3.89 -14.56 -35.18
CA GLY A 146 -2.70 -14.10 -34.46
C GLY A 146 -1.91 -15.24 -33.79
N GLU A 147 -0.61 -15.07 -33.57
CA GLU A 147 0.17 -16.03 -32.76
C GLU A 147 -0.38 -16.11 -31.32
N LYS A 148 -0.30 -17.28 -30.70
CA LYS A 148 -0.70 -17.48 -29.30
C LYS A 148 0.53 -17.40 -28.37
N PRO A 149 0.38 -16.82 -27.16
CA PRO A 149 1.41 -16.89 -26.14
C PRO A 149 1.79 -18.32 -25.77
N LYS A 150 3.08 -18.57 -25.58
CA LYS A 150 3.61 -19.78 -24.94
C LYS A 150 3.84 -19.55 -23.45
N ALA A 151 4.09 -20.62 -22.69
CA ALA A 151 4.26 -20.56 -21.24
C ALA A 151 5.46 -19.70 -20.80
N GLU A 152 6.45 -19.54 -21.69
CA GLU A 152 7.68 -18.77 -21.51
C GLU A 152 7.63 -17.38 -22.19
N SER A 153 6.55 -17.07 -22.90
CA SER A 153 6.44 -15.81 -23.64
C SER A 153 6.42 -14.58 -22.72
N ILE A 154 6.84 -13.45 -23.28
CA ILE A 154 6.54 -12.13 -22.75
C ILE A 154 5.39 -11.55 -23.56
N VAL A 155 4.33 -11.11 -22.89
CA VAL A 155 3.14 -10.56 -23.52
C VAL A 155 3.06 -9.05 -23.27
N ILE A 156 2.68 -8.31 -24.32
CA ILE A 156 2.35 -6.89 -24.23
C ILE A 156 0.85 -6.77 -24.42
N MET A 157 0.17 -6.21 -23.42
CA MET A 157 -1.29 -6.11 -23.41
C MET A 157 -1.75 -4.83 -22.74
N ASN A 158 -2.97 -4.41 -23.09
CA ASN A 158 -3.74 -3.53 -22.23
C ASN A 158 -4.76 -4.33 -21.45
N TYR A 159 -5.03 -3.93 -20.22
CA TYR A 159 -6.09 -4.55 -19.43
C TYR A 159 -6.71 -3.61 -18.40
N LYS A 160 -7.91 -3.99 -17.97
CA LYS A 160 -8.59 -3.49 -16.78
C LYS A 160 -8.87 -4.66 -15.83
N ALA A 161 -8.40 -4.54 -14.60
CA ALA A 161 -8.55 -5.54 -13.56
C ALA A 161 -9.43 -5.02 -12.42
N SER A 162 -10.46 -5.79 -12.07
CA SER A 162 -11.45 -5.40 -11.06
C SER A 162 -11.98 -6.58 -10.27
N LEU A 163 -12.57 -6.28 -9.11
CA LEU A 163 -13.30 -7.24 -8.30
C LEU A 163 -14.78 -7.29 -8.75
N ILE A 164 -15.52 -8.31 -8.28
CA ILE A 164 -16.96 -8.47 -8.60
C ILE A 164 -17.84 -7.32 -8.10
N ASN A 165 -17.35 -6.50 -7.17
CA ASN A 165 -18.04 -5.30 -6.67
C ASN A 165 -17.73 -4.04 -7.51
N GLY A 166 -16.99 -4.17 -8.62
CA GLY A 166 -16.59 -3.06 -9.48
C GLY A 166 -15.34 -2.30 -9.02
N HIS A 167 -14.76 -2.63 -7.87
CA HIS A 167 -13.52 -2.03 -7.40
C HIS A 167 -12.37 -2.38 -8.35
N GLU A 168 -11.81 -1.38 -9.01
CA GLU A 168 -10.70 -1.51 -9.93
C GLU A 168 -9.38 -1.41 -9.16
N PHE A 169 -8.56 -2.47 -9.21
CA PHE A 169 -7.28 -2.53 -8.50
C PHE A 169 -6.07 -2.34 -9.42
N ASP A 170 -6.27 -2.47 -10.74
CA ASP A 170 -5.21 -2.26 -11.74
C ASP A 170 -5.80 -1.94 -13.12
N ASN A 171 -5.23 -0.97 -13.83
CA ASN A 171 -5.70 -0.52 -15.15
C ASN A 171 -4.59 0.14 -15.97
N THR A 172 -4.24 -0.46 -17.10
CA THR A 172 -3.18 0.05 -17.99
C THR A 172 -3.63 1.28 -18.77
N TYR A 173 -4.92 1.39 -19.10
CA TYR A 173 -5.47 2.53 -19.83
C TYR A 173 -5.36 3.82 -19.00
N LYS A 174 -5.62 3.74 -17.69
CA LYS A 174 -5.42 4.89 -16.78
C LYS A 174 -3.96 5.31 -16.66
N ARG A 175 -3.03 4.35 -16.72
CA ARG A 175 -1.59 4.62 -16.72
C ARG A 175 -1.04 5.10 -18.06
N LYS A 176 -1.84 5.03 -19.13
CA LYS A 176 -1.41 5.33 -20.52
C LYS A 176 -0.17 4.55 -20.96
N ALA A 177 0.04 3.36 -20.38
CA ALA A 177 1.19 2.53 -20.66
C ALA A 177 0.77 1.05 -20.66
N PRO A 178 1.08 0.29 -21.74
CA PRO A 178 0.74 -1.13 -21.80
C PRO A 178 1.53 -1.92 -20.76
N ALA A 179 0.99 -3.06 -20.34
CA ALA A 179 1.67 -3.97 -19.43
C ALA A 179 2.58 -4.93 -20.21
N HIS A 180 3.82 -5.07 -19.73
CA HIS A 180 4.79 -6.04 -20.21
C HIS A 180 4.91 -7.13 -19.15
N LEU A 181 4.32 -8.30 -19.40
CA LEU A 181 4.24 -9.37 -18.41
C LEU A 181 4.92 -10.64 -18.92
N SER A 182 5.76 -11.24 -18.08
CA SER A 182 6.27 -12.58 -18.31
C SER A 182 5.23 -13.60 -17.87
N MET A 183 4.91 -14.56 -18.75
CA MET A 183 3.95 -15.65 -18.48
C MET A 183 4.35 -16.55 -17.30
N ILE A 184 5.60 -16.44 -16.81
CA ILE A 184 6.14 -17.17 -15.66
C ILE A 184 5.71 -16.55 -14.33
N ASN A 185 5.56 -15.22 -14.26
CA ASN A 185 5.37 -14.47 -13.01
C ASN A 185 3.94 -13.93 -12.83
N ILE A 186 2.97 -14.50 -13.54
CA ILE A 186 1.55 -14.11 -13.48
C ILE A 186 0.72 -15.22 -12.85
N ILE A 187 -0.46 -14.87 -12.35
CA ILE A 187 -1.40 -15.83 -11.75
C ILE A 187 -1.84 -16.90 -12.76
N ASP A 188 -2.07 -18.12 -12.27
CA ASP A 188 -2.39 -19.30 -13.09
C ASP A 188 -3.57 -19.06 -14.03
N GLY A 189 -4.61 -18.38 -13.56
CA GLY A 189 -5.81 -18.12 -14.36
C GLY A 189 -5.59 -17.14 -15.51
N LEU A 190 -4.72 -16.14 -15.35
CA LEU A 190 -4.31 -15.28 -16.46
C LEU A 190 -3.41 -16.04 -17.43
N LYS A 191 -2.46 -16.83 -16.90
CA LYS A 191 -1.58 -17.66 -17.73
C LYS A 191 -2.39 -18.59 -18.63
N GLU A 192 -3.35 -19.32 -18.07
CA GLU A 192 -4.27 -20.17 -18.82
C GLU A 192 -5.08 -19.35 -19.84
N GLY A 193 -5.70 -18.25 -19.39
CA GLY A 193 -6.54 -17.42 -20.26
C GLY A 193 -5.79 -16.81 -21.45
N LEU A 194 -4.58 -16.32 -21.23
CA LEU A 194 -3.73 -15.72 -22.27
C LEU A 194 -3.30 -16.75 -23.31
N MET A 195 -3.04 -18.01 -22.93
CA MET A 195 -2.74 -19.09 -23.86
C MET A 195 -3.94 -19.48 -24.75
N LEU A 196 -5.16 -19.05 -24.41
CA LEU A 196 -6.34 -19.18 -25.26
C LEU A 196 -6.44 -18.07 -26.31
N MET A 197 -5.84 -16.90 -26.03
CA MET A 197 -5.94 -15.71 -26.87
C MET A 197 -4.97 -15.76 -28.04
N HIS A 198 -5.42 -15.21 -29.17
CA HIS A 198 -4.55 -14.84 -30.28
C HIS A 198 -4.21 -13.35 -30.18
N ILE A 199 -3.05 -12.93 -30.70
CA ILE A 199 -2.70 -11.50 -30.84
C ILE A 199 -3.84 -10.74 -31.54
N GLY A 200 -4.18 -9.56 -31.01
CA GLY A 200 -5.24 -8.67 -31.48
C GLY A 200 -6.62 -8.99 -30.88
N SER A 201 -6.74 -10.06 -30.10
CA SER A 201 -7.99 -10.44 -29.45
C SER A 201 -8.24 -9.63 -28.18
N LYS A 202 -9.52 -9.46 -27.84
CA LYS A 202 -9.99 -8.88 -26.59
C LYS A 202 -10.89 -9.86 -25.85
N TYR A 203 -10.49 -10.30 -24.66
CA TYR A 203 -11.18 -11.32 -23.87
C TYR A 203 -11.51 -10.74 -22.49
N LYS A 204 -12.55 -11.28 -21.87
CA LYS A 204 -12.87 -10.99 -20.47
C LYS A 204 -12.80 -12.27 -19.66
N PHE A 205 -11.94 -12.30 -18.66
CA PHE A 205 -11.70 -13.43 -17.78
C PHE A 205 -12.35 -13.18 -16.42
N TYR A 206 -12.98 -14.20 -15.87
CA TYR A 206 -13.46 -14.27 -14.50
C TYR A 206 -12.68 -15.39 -13.81
N ILE A 207 -11.68 -15.01 -13.04
CA ILE A 207 -10.68 -15.90 -12.48
C ILE A 207 -11.08 -16.25 -11.04
N PRO A 208 -11.43 -17.51 -10.75
CA PRO A 208 -11.66 -17.96 -9.38
C PRO A 208 -10.42 -17.78 -8.52
N SER A 209 -10.61 -17.56 -7.21
CA SER A 209 -9.52 -17.36 -6.26
C SER A 209 -8.48 -18.48 -6.28
N LYS A 210 -8.88 -19.73 -6.55
CA LYS A 210 -7.97 -20.88 -6.67
C LYS A 210 -6.90 -20.70 -7.75
N LEU A 211 -7.23 -19.98 -8.83
CA LEU A 211 -6.33 -19.65 -9.95
C LEU A 211 -5.71 -18.25 -9.81
N ALA A 212 -5.84 -17.64 -8.62
CA ALA A 212 -5.34 -16.31 -8.27
C ALA A 212 -4.73 -16.34 -6.86
N TYR A 213 -5.18 -15.46 -5.95
CA TYR A 213 -4.61 -15.29 -4.60
C TYR A 213 -5.22 -16.17 -3.50
N LYS A 214 -6.05 -17.16 -3.86
CA LYS A 214 -6.64 -18.16 -2.96
C LYS A 214 -7.34 -17.50 -1.76
N ASN A 215 -7.01 -17.93 -0.55
CA ASN A 215 -7.56 -17.44 0.72
C ASN A 215 -6.71 -16.32 1.37
N VAL A 216 -5.72 -15.79 0.66
CA VAL A 216 -4.81 -14.76 1.16
C VAL A 216 -5.30 -13.39 0.69
N GLN A 217 -5.23 -12.40 1.58
CA GLN A 217 -5.45 -11.00 1.20
C GLN A 217 -4.19 -10.46 0.53
N MET A 218 -4.34 -9.80 -0.62
CA MET A 218 -3.23 -9.17 -1.35
C MET A 218 -3.54 -7.70 -1.61
N ARG A 219 -2.83 -6.78 -0.95
CA ARG A 219 -3.13 -5.34 -0.99
C ARG A 219 -4.62 -5.06 -0.72
N ASP A 220 -5.29 -4.51 -1.71
CA ASP A 220 -6.71 -4.14 -1.79
C ASP A 220 -7.62 -5.28 -2.29
N ILE A 221 -7.06 -6.48 -2.55
CA ILE A 221 -7.79 -7.68 -2.96
C ILE A 221 -8.11 -8.53 -1.73
N PRO A 222 -9.38 -8.63 -1.33
CA PRO A 222 -9.80 -9.47 -0.21
C PRO A 222 -9.53 -10.96 -0.47
N PRO A 223 -9.44 -11.80 0.58
CA PRO A 223 -9.26 -13.24 0.40
C PRO A 223 -10.48 -13.86 -0.29
N ASN A 224 -10.26 -14.94 -1.04
CA ASN A 224 -11.29 -15.65 -1.82
C ASN A 224 -12.02 -14.79 -2.86
N SER A 225 -11.36 -13.73 -3.36
CA SER A 225 -11.93 -12.88 -4.40
C SER A 225 -11.80 -13.50 -5.79
N ILE A 226 -12.84 -13.30 -6.60
CA ILE A 226 -12.77 -13.47 -8.05
C ILE A 226 -12.15 -12.22 -8.64
N LEU A 227 -11.20 -12.41 -9.56
CA LEU A 227 -10.62 -11.32 -10.33
C LEU A 227 -11.24 -11.28 -11.72
N ILE A 228 -11.67 -10.10 -12.14
CA ILE A 228 -12.21 -9.84 -13.46
C ILE A 228 -11.17 -9.08 -14.25
N PHE A 229 -10.68 -9.68 -15.34
CA PHE A 229 -9.72 -9.06 -16.24
C PHE A 229 -10.34 -8.89 -17.62
N GLU A 230 -10.44 -7.66 -18.10
CA GLU A 230 -10.70 -7.36 -19.50
C GLU A 230 -9.36 -7.09 -20.16
N VAL A 231 -8.93 -7.97 -21.06
CA VAL A 231 -7.58 -8.01 -21.63
C VAL A 231 -7.63 -7.84 -23.14
N GLU A 232 -6.78 -6.98 -23.66
CA GLU A 232 -6.50 -6.80 -25.07
C GLU A 232 -5.03 -7.16 -25.34
N LEU A 233 -4.80 -8.28 -26.02
CA LEU A 233 -3.46 -8.80 -26.28
C LEU A 233 -2.89 -8.14 -27.53
N SER A 234 -1.80 -7.37 -27.38
CA SER A 234 -1.22 -6.61 -28.49
C SER A 234 -0.02 -7.31 -29.13
N LYS A 235 0.89 -7.90 -28.35
CA LYS A 235 2.08 -8.58 -28.87
C LYS A 235 2.48 -9.76 -28.00
N VAL A 236 3.14 -10.73 -28.63
CA VAL A 236 3.82 -11.87 -27.98
C VAL A 236 5.28 -11.82 -28.39
N LEU A 237 6.18 -11.92 -27.42
CA LEU A 237 7.63 -11.93 -27.61
C LEU A 237 8.21 -13.23 -27.06
N LYS A 238 9.27 -13.72 -27.69
CA LYS A 238 10.07 -14.83 -27.17
C LYS A 238 10.86 -14.37 -25.93
N PRO A 239 11.16 -15.27 -24.98
CA PRO A 239 12.08 -14.97 -23.90
C PRO A 239 13.39 -14.39 -24.46
N GLY A 240 13.86 -13.26 -23.90
CA GLY A 240 15.09 -12.61 -24.35
C GLY A 240 14.96 -11.70 -25.58
N ALA A 241 13.82 -11.66 -26.27
CA ALA A 241 13.58 -10.77 -27.42
C ALA A 241 13.43 -9.27 -27.04
N MET A 242 13.47 -8.94 -25.75
CA MET A 242 13.59 -7.56 -25.25
C MET A 242 15.05 -7.07 -25.14
N LYS A 243 16.00 -7.77 -25.79
CA LYS A 243 17.30 -7.18 -26.14
C LYS A 243 17.16 -6.50 -27.52
N LEU A 244 17.67 -5.25 -27.61
CA LEU A 244 17.75 -4.34 -28.77
C LEU A 244 16.54 -3.40 -28.95
N LYS A 245 16.66 -2.07 -28.80
CA LYS A 245 17.71 -1.19 -29.36
C LYS A 245 18.42 -0.32 -28.30
N SER A 246 19.61 -0.72 -27.86
CA SER A 246 20.61 0.23 -27.36
C SER A 246 21.56 0.54 -28.51
N ASN A 247 21.21 1.48 -29.38
CA ASN A 247 22.20 2.19 -30.20
C ASN A 247 22.97 3.17 -29.31
N PHE A 248 23.55 2.69 -28.21
CA PHE A 248 24.62 3.41 -27.56
C PHE A 248 25.88 3.08 -28.37
N SER A 249 26.08 3.90 -29.39
CA SER A 249 27.40 4.13 -29.99
C SER A 249 28.33 4.55 -28.85
N MET A 250 28.96 3.58 -28.20
CA MET A 250 30.21 3.80 -27.49
C MET A 250 31.28 3.95 -28.59
N THR A 251 31.38 5.15 -29.15
CA THR A 251 32.59 5.59 -29.83
C THR A 251 33.74 5.41 -28.85
N GLY A 252 34.54 4.38 -29.10
CA GLY A 252 35.73 4.06 -28.33
C GLY A 252 36.62 5.28 -28.21
N HIS A 253 36.85 5.72 -26.98
CA HIS A 253 37.95 6.60 -26.66
C HIS A 253 39.15 5.75 -26.25
N GLY A 254 40.25 5.96 -26.97
CA GLY A 254 41.60 5.86 -26.42
C GLY A 254 42.19 4.47 -26.28
N THR A 255 42.80 3.99 -27.35
CA THR A 255 43.99 3.15 -27.22
C THR A 255 45.12 3.97 -26.61
N THR A 256 45.47 3.73 -25.35
CA THR A 256 46.79 4.09 -24.82
C THR A 256 47.46 2.82 -24.29
N LYS A 257 48.39 2.31 -25.09
CA LYS A 257 49.40 1.34 -24.68
C LYS A 257 50.22 1.97 -23.55
N GLN A 258 50.19 1.39 -22.36
CA GLN A 258 51.18 1.67 -21.33
C GLN A 258 52.08 0.45 -21.19
N GLY A 259 53.32 0.63 -21.61
CA GLY A 259 54.37 -0.38 -21.60
C GLY A 259 54.77 -0.75 -20.18
N ASN A 260 55.01 -2.04 -19.99
CA ASN A 260 55.58 -2.60 -18.77
C ASN A 260 57.12 -2.57 -18.91
N PRO A 261 57.88 -1.91 -18.02
CA PRO A 261 59.34 -2.00 -18.07
C PRO A 261 59.79 -3.33 -17.47
N LYS A 262 60.64 -4.04 -18.24
CA LYS A 262 61.42 -5.19 -17.79
C LYS A 262 62.33 -4.78 -16.63
N VAL A 263 62.39 -5.59 -15.59
CA VAL A 263 63.57 -5.73 -14.74
C VAL A 263 63.85 -7.22 -14.58
N SER A 264 64.87 -7.70 -15.28
CA SER A 264 65.56 -8.96 -14.99
C SER A 264 66.73 -8.67 -14.05
N LYS A 265 67.06 -9.66 -13.23
CA LYS A 265 68.25 -9.83 -12.37
C LYS A 265 69.43 -8.90 -12.64
#